data_AF-I7CH33-F1
#
_entry.id   AF-I7CH33-F1
#
_cell.length_a   1.000
_cell.length_b   1.000
_cell.length_c   1.000
_cell.angle_alpha   90.00
_cell.angle_beta   90.00
_cell.angle_gamma   90.00
#
_symmetry.space_group_name_H-M   'P 1'
#
loop_
_entity.id
_entity.type
_entity.pdbx_description
1 polymer ?
#
loop_
_entity_poly.entity_id
_entity_poly.type
_entity_poly.pdbx_seq_one_letter_code
_entity_poly.pdbx_strand_id
1 'polypeptide(L)'
;MFLKEVLLLFGISSFTLAAAGLAIPTVRYEHNNLLWDPKSKKTKIFLKHESYLKLRPKLGSSFSYLVNNELRAQEVLSINTLKDHIELYLHSNDLDEYEPITPIKYRLESKPFWVNLFE
;
A
#
# COMPACT_ATOMS: atom_id res chain seq x y z
N MET A 1 22.23 -47.82 -2.72
CA MET A 1 21.23 -47.36 -1.73
C MET A 1 21.07 -45.83 -1.69
N PHE A 2 21.96 -45.05 -2.32
CA PHE A 2 22.01 -43.59 -2.19
C PHE A 2 20.98 -42.75 -2.96
N LEU A 3 20.45 -43.24 -4.09
CA LEU A 3 19.58 -42.42 -4.95
C LEU A 3 18.27 -42.02 -4.26
N LYS A 4 17.66 -42.94 -3.50
CA LYS A 4 16.43 -42.68 -2.74
C LYS A 4 16.64 -41.64 -1.62
N GLU A 5 17.81 -41.65 -0.98
CA GLU A 5 18.16 -40.73 0.10
C GLU A 5 18.42 -39.31 -0.46
N VAL A 6 19.11 -39.21 -1.60
CA VAL A 6 19.33 -37.94 -2.31
C VAL A 6 18.01 -37.35 -2.79
N LEU A 7 17.11 -38.16 -3.38
CA LEU A 7 15.78 -37.69 -3.81
C LEU A 7 14.92 -37.24 -2.63
N LEU A 8 15.02 -37.91 -1.48
CA LEU A 8 14.28 -37.55 -0.27
C LEU A 8 14.79 -36.24 0.33
N LEU A 9 16.11 -36.04 0.38
CA LEU A 9 16.73 -34.77 0.79
C LEU A 9 16.33 -33.62 -0.14
N PHE A 10 16.33 -33.84 -1.45
CA PHE A 10 15.87 -32.86 -2.44
C PHE A 10 14.38 -32.53 -2.30
N GLY A 11 13.54 -33.54 -2.03
CA GLY A 11 12.11 -33.36 -1.80
C GLY A 11 11.85 -32.51 -0.55
N ILE A 12 12.55 -32.80 0.55
CA ILE A 12 12.41 -32.05 1.80
C ILE A 12 12.90 -30.61 1.63
N SER A 13 14.06 -30.38 1.00
CA SER A 13 14.59 -29.03 0.81
C SER A 13 13.73 -28.17 -0.11
N SER A 14 13.16 -28.78 -1.16
CA SER A 14 12.22 -28.10 -2.05
C SER A 14 10.93 -27.74 -1.32
N PHE A 15 10.42 -28.65 -0.48
CA PHE A 15 9.22 -28.41 0.31
C PHE A 15 9.42 -27.32 1.36
N THR A 16 10.56 -27.31 2.06
CA THR A 16 10.85 -26.26 3.05
C THR A 16 10.99 -24.88 2.39
N LEU A 17 11.61 -24.80 1.21
CA LEU A 17 11.71 -23.54 0.46
C LEU A 17 10.34 -23.06 -0.04
N ALA A 18 9.52 -23.97 -0.56
CA ALA A 18 8.16 -23.66 -0.99
C ALA A 18 7.30 -23.15 0.18
N ALA A 19 7.36 -23.82 1.33
CA ALA A 19 6.65 -23.39 2.55
C ALA A 19 7.16 -22.04 3.08
N ALA A 20 8.47 -21.78 3.01
CA ALA A 20 9.05 -20.52 3.48
C ALA A 20 8.51 -19.29 2.73
N GLY A 21 8.37 -19.36 1.40
CA GLY A 21 7.81 -18.23 0.65
C GLY A 21 6.29 -18.02 0.84
N LEU A 22 5.57 -18.99 1.42
CA LEU A 22 4.21 -18.78 1.93
C LEU A 22 4.21 -18.12 3.32
N ALA A 23 5.24 -18.37 4.12
CA ALA A 23 5.37 -17.86 5.49
C ALA A 23 5.96 -16.43 5.57
N ILE A 24 6.64 -15.96 4.52
CA ILE A 24 7.26 -14.62 4.50
C ILE A 24 6.25 -13.61 3.92
N PRO A 25 5.64 -12.75 4.75
CA PRO A 25 4.79 -11.68 4.25
C PRO A 25 5.65 -10.59 3.60
N THR A 26 5.22 -10.14 2.43
CA THR A 26 5.80 -8.99 1.75
C THR A 26 4.79 -7.86 1.67
N VAL A 27 5.21 -6.70 2.15
CA VAL A 27 4.38 -5.49 2.20
C VAL A 27 4.44 -4.80 0.86
N ARG A 28 3.28 -4.57 0.23
CA ARG A 28 3.17 -3.81 -1.00
C ARG A 28 2.90 -2.35 -0.69
N TYR A 29 3.59 -1.48 -1.43
CA TYR A 29 3.39 -0.05 -1.42
C TYR A 29 2.96 0.44 -2.80
N GLU A 30 2.09 1.43 -2.83
CA GLU A 30 1.75 2.17 -4.05
C GLU A 30 2.27 3.60 -3.94
N HIS A 31 2.68 4.15 -5.08
CA HIS A 31 3.13 5.53 -5.21
C HIS A 31 1.98 6.39 -5.71
N ASN A 32 1.89 7.61 -5.18
CA ASN A 32 0.85 8.55 -5.54
C ASN A 32 1.29 9.98 -5.23
N ASN A 33 0.45 10.96 -5.52
CA ASN A 33 0.69 12.36 -5.19
C ASN A 33 -0.43 12.87 -4.29
N LEU A 34 -0.04 13.55 -3.22
CA LEU A 34 -0.91 14.47 -2.51
C LEU A 34 -1.01 15.76 -3.33
N LEU A 35 -2.24 16.20 -3.56
CA LEU A 35 -2.53 17.41 -4.31
C LEU A 35 -3.23 18.39 -3.39
N TRP A 36 -2.68 19.58 -3.25
CA TRP A 36 -3.34 20.64 -2.51
C TRP A 36 -4.43 21.28 -3.36
N ASP A 37 -5.67 21.33 -2.86
CA ASP A 37 -6.75 22.06 -3.49
C ASP A 37 -6.91 23.44 -2.82
N PRO A 38 -6.52 24.54 -3.49
CA PRO A 38 -6.57 25.88 -2.91
C PRO A 38 -8.00 26.39 -2.67
N LYS A 39 -9.01 25.84 -3.37
CA LYS A 39 -10.41 26.26 -3.18
C LYS A 39 -11.01 25.68 -1.91
N SER A 40 -10.77 24.40 -1.67
CA SER A 40 -11.30 23.70 -0.50
C SER A 40 -10.38 23.75 0.72
N LYS A 41 -9.13 24.23 0.55
CA LYS A 41 -8.06 24.20 1.56
C LYS A 41 -7.88 22.79 2.15
N LYS A 42 -7.93 21.79 1.28
CA LYS A 42 -7.79 20.38 1.63
C LYS A 42 -6.77 19.74 0.71
N THR A 43 -6.11 18.73 1.23
CA THR A 43 -5.25 17.87 0.43
C THR A 43 -6.10 16.74 -0.12
N LYS A 44 -5.90 16.35 -1.37
CA LYS A 44 -6.58 15.22 -1.97
C LYS A 44 -5.61 14.22 -2.56
N ILE A 45 -6.03 12.97 -2.61
CA ILE A 45 -5.33 11.87 -3.27
C ILE A 45 -6.30 11.12 -4.18
N PHE A 46 -5.80 10.67 -5.33
CA PHE A 46 -6.55 9.88 -6.29
C PHE A 46 -6.21 8.40 -6.17
N LEU A 47 -7.13 7.59 -5.67
CA LEU A 47 -6.96 6.14 -5.64
C LEU A 47 -7.57 5.49 -6.87
N LYS A 48 -6.91 4.43 -7.35
CA LYS A 48 -7.58 3.46 -8.22
C LYS A 48 -8.65 2.72 -7.43
N HIS A 49 -9.66 2.21 -8.12
CA HIS A 49 -10.73 1.43 -7.52
C HIS A 49 -10.20 0.20 -6.75
N GLU A 50 -9.25 -0.52 -7.35
CA GLU A 50 -8.58 -1.66 -6.72
C GLU A 50 -7.89 -1.28 -5.41
N SER A 51 -7.20 -0.13 -5.39
CA SER A 51 -6.45 0.35 -4.23
C SER A 51 -7.40 0.69 -3.09
N TYR A 52 -8.51 1.36 -3.40
CA TYR A 52 -9.55 1.69 -2.43
C TYR A 52 -10.18 0.44 -1.79
N LEU A 53 -10.49 -0.59 -2.58
CA LEU A 53 -11.08 -1.83 -2.06
C LEU A 53 -10.16 -2.59 -1.09
N LYS A 54 -8.84 -2.46 -1.29
CA LYS A 54 -7.82 -3.03 -0.40
C LYS A 54 -7.62 -2.18 0.86
N LEU A 55 -7.51 -0.86 0.69
CA LEU A 55 -7.29 0.09 1.80
C LEU A 55 -8.51 0.24 2.72
N ARG A 56 -9.72 0.19 2.14
CA ARG A 56 -11.01 0.40 2.82
C ARG A 56 -11.02 1.60 3.77
N PRO A 57 -10.59 2.80 3.32
CA PRO A 57 -10.54 3.97 4.18
C PRO A 57 -11.95 4.36 4.62
N LYS A 58 -12.07 4.84 5.85
CA LYS A 58 -13.33 5.28 6.45
C LYS A 58 -13.29 6.79 6.71
N LEU A 59 -14.44 7.44 6.64
CA LEU A 59 -14.57 8.83 7.05
C LEU A 59 -14.18 8.97 8.53
N GLY A 60 -13.39 9.99 8.86
CA GLY A 60 -12.81 10.23 10.19
C GLY A 60 -11.67 9.28 10.59
N SER A 61 -11.30 8.33 9.73
CA SER A 61 -10.15 7.46 9.99
C SER A 61 -8.85 8.10 9.55
N SER A 62 -7.74 7.67 10.14
CA SER A 62 -6.41 8.13 9.75
C SER A 62 -5.91 7.38 8.51
N PHE A 63 -5.52 8.10 7.48
CA PHE A 63 -4.84 7.59 6.30
C PHE A 63 -3.33 7.76 6.46
N SER A 64 -2.61 6.65 6.56
CA SER A 64 -1.14 6.64 6.76
C SER A 64 -0.38 6.53 5.45
N TYR A 65 0.64 7.35 5.27
CA TYR A 65 1.49 7.40 4.09
C TYR A 65 2.92 7.82 4.46
N LEU A 66 3.85 7.63 3.54
CA LEU A 66 5.25 8.00 3.71
C LEU A 66 5.60 9.14 2.75
N VAL A 67 6.25 10.17 3.28
CA VAL A 67 6.86 11.28 2.53
C VAL A 67 8.34 11.25 2.86
N ASN A 68 9.23 11.17 1.87
CA ASN A 68 10.68 11.10 2.11
C ASN A 68 11.09 10.01 3.15
N ASN A 69 10.37 8.88 3.16
CA ASN A 69 10.48 7.79 4.14
C ASN A 69 10.02 8.10 5.58
N GLU A 70 9.47 9.27 5.84
CA GLU A 70 8.83 9.61 7.12
C GLU A 70 7.35 9.23 7.12
N LEU A 71 6.92 8.52 8.16
CA LEU A 71 5.52 8.12 8.31
C LEU A 71 4.69 9.31 8.77
N ARG A 72 3.72 9.68 7.95
CA ARG A 72 2.71 10.69 8.24
C ARG A 72 1.33 10.05 8.21
N ALA A 73 0.38 10.70 8.87
CA ALA A 73 -1.00 10.25 8.83
C ALA A 73 -1.93 11.46 8.91
N GLN A 74 -2.97 11.45 8.09
CA GLN A 74 -3.96 12.53 8.02
C GLN A 74 -5.38 11.96 8.08
N GLU A 75 -6.29 12.70 8.70
CA GLU A 75 -7.68 12.28 8.82
C GLU A 75 -8.40 12.37 7.47
N VAL A 76 -9.16 11.32 7.14
CA VAL A 76 -10.02 11.28 5.96
C VAL A 76 -11.30 12.08 6.21
N LEU A 77 -11.43 13.21 5.51
CA LEU A 77 -12.56 14.12 5.65
C LEU A 77 -13.73 13.77 4.74
N SER A 78 -13.44 13.34 3.51
CA SER A 78 -14.46 12.94 2.54
C SER A 78 -13.93 11.97 1.51
N ILE A 79 -14.83 11.16 0.97
CA ILE A 79 -14.54 10.14 -0.05
C ILE A 79 -15.53 10.35 -1.19
N ASN A 80 -15.04 10.73 -2.37
CA ASN A 80 -15.85 10.86 -3.57
C ASN A 80 -15.52 9.72 -4.52
N THR A 81 -16.54 8.97 -4.93
CA THR A 81 -16.36 7.91 -5.95
C THR A 81 -16.70 8.49 -7.31
N LEU A 82 -15.72 8.50 -8.21
CA LEU A 82 -15.89 8.91 -9.61
C LEU A 82 -15.79 7.67 -10.50
N LYS A 83 -16.10 7.83 -11.79
CA LYS A 83 -16.19 6.70 -12.73
C LYS A 83 -14.86 5.93 -12.87
N ASP A 84 -13.73 6.64 -12.87
CA ASP A 84 -12.42 6.07 -13.17
C ASP A 84 -11.50 5.97 -11.93
N HIS A 85 -11.78 6.77 -10.89
CA HIS A 85 -10.96 6.85 -9.68
C HIS A 85 -11.79 7.26 -8.46
N ILE A 86 -11.16 7.19 -7.30
CA ILE A 86 -11.75 7.62 -6.03
C ILE A 86 -10.91 8.76 -5.48
N GLU A 87 -11.56 9.84 -5.08
CA GLU A 87 -10.93 10.99 -4.45
C GLU A 87 -11.06 10.88 -2.95
N LEU A 88 -9.93 10.88 -2.26
CA LEU A 88 -9.88 10.99 -0.81
C LEU A 88 -9.38 12.37 -0.44
N TYR A 89 -10.17 13.08 0.35
CA TYR A 89 -9.79 14.36 0.91
C TYR A 89 -9.30 14.17 2.32
N LEU A 90 -8.13 14.72 2.60
CA LEU A 90 -7.41 14.61 3.85
C LEU A 90 -7.34 15.96 4.55
N HIS A 91 -7.33 15.93 5.89
CA HIS A 91 -7.12 17.11 6.70
C HIS A 91 -5.65 17.54 6.61
N SER A 92 -5.41 18.79 6.20
CA SER A 92 -4.06 19.34 6.13
C SER A 92 -3.73 20.06 7.42
N ASN A 93 -2.86 19.45 8.23
CA ASN A 93 -2.42 20.02 9.50
C ASN A 93 -1.23 20.97 9.35
N ASP A 94 -0.48 20.87 8.24
CA ASP A 94 0.72 21.67 8.03
C ASP A 94 0.40 22.85 7.12
N LEU A 95 0.35 24.05 7.73
CA LEU A 95 0.21 25.34 7.04
C LEU A 95 1.55 25.86 6.49
N ASP A 96 2.66 25.18 6.74
CA ASP A 96 4.00 25.80 6.65
C ASP A 96 4.84 25.44 5.42
N GLU A 97 4.45 24.46 4.59
CA GLU A 97 5.10 24.24 3.28
C GLU A 97 4.03 23.96 2.23
N TYR A 98 3.62 25.00 1.51
CA TYR A 98 2.71 24.93 0.37
C TYR A 98 3.42 24.27 -0.83
N GLU A 99 3.64 22.96 -0.77
CA GLU A 99 3.92 22.20 -1.96
C GLU A 99 2.59 21.84 -2.65
N PRO A 100 2.35 22.30 -3.89
CA PRO A 100 1.10 22.02 -4.59
C PRO A 100 0.92 20.52 -4.89
N ILE A 101 2.04 19.80 -5.01
CA ILE A 101 2.10 18.38 -5.33
C ILE A 101 3.22 17.76 -4.49
N THR A 102 2.86 16.82 -3.60
CA THR A 102 3.85 16.10 -2.78
C THR A 102 3.79 14.61 -3.13
N PRO A 103 4.90 14.01 -3.59
CA PRO A 103 4.94 12.57 -3.87
C PRO A 103 4.90 11.77 -2.56
N ILE A 104 4.07 10.74 -2.54
CA ILE A 104 3.88 9.86 -1.39
C ILE A 104 3.96 8.40 -1.79
N LYS A 105 4.15 7.54 -0.79
CA LYS A 105 3.88 6.11 -0.91
C LYS A 105 3.02 5.64 0.26
N TYR A 106 2.05 4.77 0.03
CA TYR A 106 1.22 4.19 1.09
C TYR A 106 1.21 2.67 1.01
N ARG A 107 1.06 2.04 2.17
CA ARG A 107 0.95 0.59 2.29
C ARG A 107 -0.41 0.15 1.78
N LEU A 108 -0.43 -0.77 0.83
CA LEU A 108 -1.66 -1.28 0.23
C LEU A 108 -2.14 -2.57 0.92
N GLU A 109 -1.28 -3.58 0.96
CA GLU A 109 -1.59 -4.89 1.52
C GLU A 109 -0.32 -5.63 1.93
N SER A 110 -0.49 -6.80 2.55
CA SER A 110 0.59 -7.73 2.87
C SER A 110 0.20 -9.10 2.34
N LYS A 111 1.00 -9.63 1.41
CA LYS A 111 0.76 -10.93 0.77
C LYS A 111 1.99 -11.83 0.92
N PRO A 112 1.83 -13.17 0.90
CA PRO A 112 2.96 -14.07 0.88
C PRO A 112 3.88 -13.80 -0.32
N PHE A 113 5.19 -13.97 -0.13
CA PHE A 113 6.20 -13.70 -1.15
C PHE A 113 5.88 -14.34 -2.51
N TRP A 114 5.48 -15.62 -2.53
CA TRP A 114 5.14 -16.29 -3.78
C TRP A 114 3.97 -15.65 -4.53
N VAL A 115 2.95 -15.16 -3.82
CA VAL A 115 1.79 -14.53 -4.44
C VAL A 115 2.18 -13.22 -5.14
N ASN A 116 3.17 -12.51 -4.59
CA ASN A 116 3.67 -11.26 -5.17
C ASN A 116 4.59 -11.43 -6.38
N LEU A 117 5.16 -12.62 -6.62
CA LEU A 117 6.03 -12.87 -7.78
C LEU A 117 5.25 -13.10 -9.08
N PHE A 118 3.97 -13.47 -8.99
CA PHE A 118 3.15 -13.88 -10.13
C PHE A 118 1.98 -12.91 -10.43
N GLU A 119 1.92 -11.76 -9.74
CA GLU A 119 1.05 -10.60 -10.04
C GLU A 119 1.86 -9.49 -10.71
#